data_AF-A0A7F8R855-F1
#
_entry.id   AF-A0A7F8R855-F1
#
_cell.length_a   1.000
_cell.length_b   1.000
_cell.length_c   1.000
_cell.angle_alpha   90.00
_cell.angle_beta   90.00
_cell.angle_gamma   90.00
#
_symmetry.space_group_name_H-M   'P 1'
#
loop_
_entity.id
_entity.type
_entity.pdbx_description
1 polymer ?
#
loop_
_entity_poly.entity_id
_entity_poly.type
_entity_poly.pdbx_seq_one_letter_code
_entity_poly.pdbx_strand_id
1 'polypeptide(L)'
;MLPTASSKRRTFAARYFARSKSLVMGEQSRSPGRLPCPRRLGPVLKEGWLKKQRSIMKNWQQRWFVLRGDQLFYYKDKDETKPQGFISLQGTRVTELLPDPEDPGKHLFEISPAARSS
;
A
#
# COMPACT_ATOMS: atom_id res chain seq x y z
N MET A 1 59.46 19.31 19.75
CA MET A 1 58.38 19.47 18.76
C MET A 1 57.49 18.22 18.78
N LEU A 2 56.33 18.27 19.45
CA LEU A 2 55.16 17.37 19.26
C LEU A 2 54.33 17.87 18.05
N PRO A 3 53.32 17.16 17.48
CA PRO A 3 52.85 15.78 17.70
C PRO A 3 52.64 14.94 16.40
N THR A 4 52.25 13.69 16.63
CA THR A 4 51.74 12.65 15.72
C THR A 4 50.55 13.07 14.84
N ALA A 5 50.52 12.68 13.56
CA ALA A 5 49.33 12.74 12.70
C ALA A 5 48.90 11.30 12.35
N SER A 6 47.93 10.71 13.05
CA SER A 6 46.48 10.80 12.84
C SER A 6 46.03 10.40 11.42
N SER A 7 45.85 9.09 11.21
CA SER A 7 45.20 8.54 10.02
C SER A 7 43.69 8.75 10.14
N LYS A 8 43.17 9.60 9.24
CA LYS A 8 41.80 10.11 9.24
C LYS A 8 40.79 9.00 8.96
N ARG A 9 39.87 8.82 9.91
CA ARG A 9 38.62 8.08 9.75
C ARG A 9 37.92 8.54 8.46
N ARG A 10 37.82 7.66 7.47
CA ARG A 10 36.88 7.84 6.36
C ARG A 10 35.49 7.51 6.89
N THR A 11 34.79 8.54 7.35
CA THR A 11 33.35 8.55 7.56
C THR A 11 32.68 8.19 6.23
N PHE A 12 32.12 6.98 6.14
CA PHE A 12 31.08 6.72 5.16
C PHE A 12 29.86 7.51 5.63
N ALA A 13 29.65 8.67 5.02
CA ALA A 13 28.39 9.38 5.10
C ALA A 13 27.29 8.38 4.70
N ALA A 14 26.49 7.96 5.69
CA ALA A 14 25.20 7.35 5.45
C ALA A 14 24.38 8.38 4.69
N ARG A 15 24.47 8.34 3.36
CA ARG A 15 23.46 8.95 2.50
C ARG A 15 22.19 8.17 2.81
N TYR A 16 21.45 8.69 3.80
CA TYR A 16 20.05 8.47 3.96
C TYR A 16 19.44 8.70 2.57
N PHE A 17 19.24 7.61 1.82
CA PHE A 17 18.17 7.59 0.85
C PHE A 17 16.91 7.68 1.69
N ALA A 18 16.53 8.92 2.00
CA ALA A 18 15.24 9.27 2.54
C ALA A 18 14.22 8.50 1.71
N ARG A 19 13.63 7.47 2.32
CA ARG A 19 12.66 6.60 1.69
C ARG A 19 11.59 7.52 1.12
N SER A 20 11.50 7.49 -0.21
CA SER A 20 10.58 8.20 -1.07
C SER A 20 9.28 8.59 -0.36
N LYS A 21 8.97 9.89 -0.36
CA LYS A 21 7.68 10.44 0.03
C LYS A 21 6.64 9.85 -0.93
N SER A 22 5.99 8.77 -0.50
CA SER A 22 4.80 8.23 -1.16
C SER A 22 3.74 9.32 -1.21
N LEU A 23 3.10 9.48 -2.36
CA LEU A 23 2.01 10.44 -2.57
C LEU A 23 1.01 10.35 -1.41
N VAL A 24 0.85 11.49 -0.76
CA VAL A 24 -0.17 11.81 0.23
C VAL A 24 -1.53 11.42 -0.36
N MET A 25 -2.22 10.47 0.27
CA MET A 25 -3.69 10.48 0.24
C MET A 25 -4.10 11.51 1.29
N GLY A 26 -4.85 12.53 0.86
CA GLY A 26 -5.10 13.80 1.55
C GLY A 26 -5.60 13.68 3.00
N GLU A 27 -5.37 14.76 3.75
CA GLU A 27 -5.79 14.97 5.14
C GLU A 27 -7.17 14.41 5.46
N GLN A 28 -7.22 13.47 6.40
CA GLN A 28 -8.32 13.39 7.35
C GLN A 28 -7.73 13.40 8.75
N SER A 29 -8.22 14.34 9.54
CA SER A 29 -7.90 14.57 10.94
C SER A 29 -8.12 13.30 11.78
N ARG A 30 -7.07 12.49 11.94
CA ARG A 30 -6.83 11.51 13.01
C ARG A 30 -5.45 10.88 12.78
N SER A 31 -4.44 11.46 13.42
CA SER A 31 -3.11 10.87 13.74
C SER A 31 -2.40 10.10 12.60
N PRO A 32 -1.38 10.68 11.94
CA PRO A 32 -0.65 10.04 10.86
C PRO A 32 0.20 8.88 11.41
N GLY A 33 -0.13 7.65 11.01
CA GLY A 33 0.72 6.47 11.26
C GLY A 33 0.04 5.29 11.96
N ARG A 34 -1.21 5.43 12.40
CA ARG A 34 -1.94 4.28 12.98
C ARG A 34 -2.85 3.65 11.93
N LEU A 35 -2.49 2.45 11.48
CA LEU A 35 -3.39 1.63 10.66
C LEU A 35 -4.74 1.49 11.40
N PRO A 36 -5.89 1.66 10.71
CA PRO A 36 -7.19 1.32 11.28
C PRO A 36 -7.11 -0.11 11.81
N CYS A 37 -7.56 -0.34 13.04
CA CYS A 37 -7.57 -1.69 13.59
C CYS A 37 -8.67 -2.48 12.87
N PRO A 38 -8.33 -3.51 12.05
CA PRO A 38 -9.32 -4.18 11.20
C PRO A 38 -10.48 -4.78 12.00
N ARG A 39 -10.20 -5.21 13.24
CA ARG A 39 -11.18 -5.77 14.18
C ARG A 39 -12.30 -4.81 14.58
N ARG A 40 -12.11 -3.49 14.47
CA ARG A 40 -13.12 -2.48 14.84
C ARG A 40 -14.11 -2.17 13.72
N LEU A 41 -13.88 -2.66 12.50
CA LEU A 41 -14.66 -2.30 11.30
C LEU A 41 -15.80 -3.30 11.00
N GLY A 42 -16.14 -4.14 11.97
CA GLY A 42 -17.20 -5.15 11.84
C GLY A 42 -16.71 -6.50 11.28
N PRO A 43 -17.66 -7.38 10.91
CA PRO A 43 -17.36 -8.71 10.37
C PRO A 43 -16.67 -8.62 9.01
N VAL A 44 -16.05 -9.73 8.60
CA VAL A 44 -15.51 -9.86 7.24
C VAL A 44 -16.67 -9.98 6.27
N LEU A 45 -16.75 -9.05 5.30
CA LEU A 45 -17.76 -9.07 4.24
C LEU A 45 -17.33 -10.01 3.11
N LYS A 46 -16.03 -9.98 2.78
CA LYS A 46 -15.43 -10.85 1.77
C LYS A 46 -13.94 -10.98 2.01
N GLU A 47 -13.39 -12.13 1.65
CA GLU A 47 -11.95 -12.37 1.67
C GLU A 47 -11.54 -13.31 0.53
N GLY A 48 -10.29 -13.22 0.11
CA GLY A 48 -9.79 -14.00 -1.01
C GLY A 48 -8.42 -13.57 -1.53
N TRP A 49 -7.84 -14.42 -2.38
CA TRP A 49 -6.62 -14.09 -3.11
C TRP A 49 -6.91 -13.19 -4.29
N LEU A 50 -6.20 -12.07 -4.40
CA LEU A 50 -6.20 -11.22 -5.59
C LEU A 50 -4.75 -10.85 -5.96
N LYS A 51 -4.54 -10.51 -7.23
CA LYS A 51 -3.29 -9.91 -7.70
C LYS A 51 -3.42 -8.39 -7.63
N LYS A 52 -2.45 -7.73 -7.01
CA LYS A 52 -2.37 -6.28 -6.89
C LYS A 52 -1.16 -5.74 -7.65
N GLN A 53 -1.36 -4.76 -8.51
CA GLN A 53 -0.25 -4.02 -9.13
C GLN A 53 0.42 -3.10 -8.10
N ARG A 54 1.76 -3.10 -8.04
CA ARG A 54 2.51 -2.15 -7.19
C ARG A 54 2.47 -0.76 -7.82
N SER A 55 2.57 0.28 -6.99
CA SER A 55 2.48 1.67 -7.45
C SER A 55 3.72 2.15 -8.22
N ILE A 56 4.92 1.71 -7.84
CA ILE A 56 6.19 2.19 -8.41
C ILE A 56 6.73 1.23 -9.47
N MET A 57 6.63 -0.07 -9.20
CA MET A 57 7.11 -1.13 -10.09
C MET A 57 5.86 -1.83 -10.62
N LYS A 58 5.62 -1.85 -11.93
CA LYS A 58 4.38 -2.42 -12.52
C LYS A 58 4.32 -3.95 -12.46
N ASN A 59 4.73 -4.54 -11.34
CA ASN A 59 4.66 -5.95 -11.07
C ASN A 59 3.39 -6.26 -10.28
N TRP A 60 2.66 -7.29 -10.73
CA TRP A 60 1.53 -7.85 -10.03
C TRP A 60 2.01 -8.73 -8.86
N GLN A 61 1.35 -8.62 -7.71
CA GLN A 61 1.68 -9.37 -6.50
C GLN A 61 0.43 -10.04 -5.95
N GLN A 62 0.52 -11.34 -5.69
CA GLN A 62 -0.55 -12.06 -5.02
C GLN A 62 -0.60 -11.67 -3.54
N ARG A 63 -1.80 -11.29 -3.07
CA ARG A 63 -2.08 -10.86 -1.70
C ARG A 63 -3.42 -11.43 -1.25
N TRP A 64 -3.51 -11.75 0.03
CA TRP A 64 -4.78 -12.07 0.65
C TRP A 64 -5.50 -10.78 1.01
N PHE A 65 -6.69 -10.58 0.48
CA PHE A 65 -7.51 -9.39 0.71
C PHE A 65 -8.64 -9.71 1.67
N VAL A 66 -8.94 -8.76 2.56
CA VAL A 66 -10.04 -8.84 3.51
C VAL A 66 -10.81 -7.52 3.49
N LEU A 67 -12.08 -7.60 3.12
CA LEU A 67 -13.01 -6.47 3.11
C LEU A 67 -13.78 -6.42 4.44
N ARG A 68 -13.67 -5.29 5.15
CA ARG A 68 -14.43 -5.00 6.37
C ARG A 68 -14.96 -3.57 6.33
N GLY A 69 -16.28 -3.42 6.40
CA GLY A 69 -16.92 -2.12 6.19
C GLY A 69 -16.53 -1.53 4.83
N ASP A 70 -15.96 -0.34 4.83
CA ASP A 70 -15.46 0.38 3.65
C ASP A 70 -13.92 0.32 3.50
N GLN A 71 -13.25 -0.57 4.24
CA GLN A 71 -11.81 -0.72 4.18
C GLN A 71 -11.44 -2.07 3.59
N LEU A 72 -10.57 -2.04 2.58
CA LEU A 72 -10.01 -3.23 1.96
C LEU A 72 -8.56 -3.40 2.44
N PHE A 73 -8.34 -4.36 3.34
CA PHE A 73 -7.02 -4.71 3.87
C PHE A 73 -6.34 -5.74 2.98
N TYR A 74 -5.01 -5.71 2.94
CA TYR A 74 -4.25 -6.75 2.26
C TYR A 74 -3.07 -7.26 3.10
N TYR A 75 -2.85 -8.55 3.02
CA TYR A 75 -1.89 -9.33 3.81
C TYR A 75 -0.96 -10.10 2.89
N LYS A 76 0.16 -10.57 3.43
CA LYS A 76 1.09 -11.43 2.67
C LYS A 76 0.41 -12.74 2.29
N ASP A 77 -0.32 -13.31 3.23
CA ASP A 77 -1.09 -14.55 3.12
C ASP A 77 -2.30 -14.50 4.07
N LYS A 78 -3.04 -15.61 4.13
CA LYS A 78 -4.28 -15.74 4.91
C LYS A 78 -4.05 -15.89 6.42
N ASP A 79 -2.86 -16.35 6.83
CA ASP A 79 -2.56 -16.70 8.23
C ASP A 79 -1.93 -15.50 8.96
N GLU A 80 -1.48 -14.50 8.21
CA GLU A 80 -0.97 -13.25 8.74
C GLU A 80 -2.03 -12.40 9.45
N THR A 81 -1.68 -11.95 10.66
CA THR A 81 -2.56 -11.10 11.48
C THR A 81 -2.34 -9.61 11.24
N LYS A 82 -1.15 -9.24 10.71
CA LYS A 82 -0.78 -7.85 10.47
C LYS A 82 -0.99 -7.48 9.00
N PRO A 83 -1.84 -6.48 8.69
CA PRO A 83 -2.00 -6.04 7.31
C PRO A 83 -0.72 -5.36 6.83
N GLN A 84 -0.38 -5.60 5.56
CA GLN A 84 0.67 -4.86 4.87
C GLN A 84 0.21 -3.45 4.48
N GLY A 85 -1.10 -3.24 4.38
CA GLY A 85 -1.72 -1.94 4.17
C GLY A 85 -3.22 -2.09 3.95
N PHE A 86 -3.86 -0.97 3.59
CA PHE A 86 -5.28 -0.91 3.33
C PHE A 86 -5.59 0.10 2.23
N ILE A 87 -6.76 -0.06 1.62
CA ILE A 87 -7.35 0.86 0.65
C ILE A 87 -8.70 1.28 1.23
N SER A 88 -8.88 2.58 1.47
CA SER A 88 -10.20 3.12 1.82
C SER A 88 -11.06 3.16 0.56
N LEU A 89 -12.23 2.56 0.61
CA LEU A 89 -13.18 2.53 -0.50
C LEU A 89 -14.16 3.70 -0.46
N GLN A 90 -14.17 4.47 0.64
CA GLN A 90 -14.99 5.68 0.74
C GLN A 90 -14.68 6.67 -0.38
N GLY A 91 -15.71 7.05 -1.14
CA GLY A 91 -15.55 7.99 -2.25
C GLY A 91 -14.62 7.47 -3.35
N THR A 92 -14.45 6.16 -3.48
CA THR A 92 -13.75 5.56 -4.63
C THR A 92 -14.74 5.11 -5.69
N ARG A 93 -14.26 4.98 -6.93
CA ARG A 93 -14.99 4.41 -8.05
C ARG A 93 -14.29 3.12 -8.47
N VAL A 94 -15.07 2.06 -8.65
CA VAL A 94 -14.60 0.80 -9.21
C VAL A 94 -14.96 0.78 -10.68
N THR A 95 -13.95 0.62 -11.54
CA THR A 95 -14.12 0.46 -12.98
C THR A 95 -13.70 -0.95 -13.35
N GLU A 96 -14.61 -1.73 -13.92
CA GLU A 96 -14.26 -3.01 -14.53
C GLU A 96 -13.53 -2.76 -15.84
N LEU A 97 -12.40 -3.44 -16.04
CA LEU A 97 -11.61 -3.35 -17.26
C LEU A 97 -11.98 -4.51 -18.17
N LEU A 98 -11.93 -4.25 -19.48
CA LEU A 98 -12.20 -5.28 -20.48
C LEU A 98 -11.19 -6.43 -20.32
N PRO A 99 -11.65 -7.70 -20.45
CA PRO A 99 -10.74 -8.83 -20.46
C PRO A 99 -9.74 -8.68 -21.60
N ASP A 100 -8.49 -9.02 -21.31
CA ASP A 100 -7.46 -9.07 -22.34
C ASP A 100 -7.80 -10.23 -23.31
N PRO A 101 -7.81 -10.01 -24.64
CA PRO A 101 -8.04 -11.10 -25.59
C PRO A 101 -7.01 -12.24 -25.47
N GLU A 102 -5.81 -11.98 -24.95
CA GLU A 102 -4.80 -13.02 -24.71
C GLU A 102 -5.04 -13.79 -23.39
N ASP A 103 -5.79 -13.22 -22.45
CA ASP A 103 -6.14 -13.88 -21.18
C ASP A 103 -7.56 -13.49 -20.73
N PRO A 104 -8.58 -14.06 -21.39
CA PRO A 104 -9.98 -13.70 -21.16
C PRO A 104 -10.48 -14.07 -19.76
N GLY A 105 -9.73 -14.87 -19.00
CA GLY A 105 -10.03 -15.24 -17.61
C GLY A 105 -9.59 -14.20 -16.58
N LYS A 106 -8.83 -13.17 -16.98
CA LYS A 106 -8.40 -12.10 -16.07
C LYS A 106 -9.53 -11.08 -15.87
N HIS A 107 -10.25 -11.23 -14.76
CA HIS A 107 -11.11 -10.17 -14.24
C HIS A 107 -10.26 -9.06 -13.62
N LEU A 108 -10.12 -7.94 -14.34
CA LEU A 108 -9.37 -6.79 -13.91
C LEU A 108 -10.32 -5.65 -13.54
N PHE A 109 -10.04 -5.00 -12.42
CA PHE A 109 -10.75 -3.80 -12.01
C PHE A 109 -9.77 -2.77 -11.47
N GLU A 110 -10.13 -1.51 -11.61
CA GLU A 110 -9.39 -0.38 -11.08
C GLU A 110 -10.20 0.31 -9.99
N ILE A 111 -9.55 0.61 -8.87
CA ILE A 111 -10.11 1.47 -7.82
C ILE A 111 -9.45 2.84 -7.97
N SER A 112 -10.25 3.82 -8.38
CA SER A 112 -9.80 5.22 -8.56
C SER A 112 -10.49 6.12 -7.51
N PRO A 113 -9.83 7.18 -7.00
CA PRO A 113 -10.53 8.20 -6.24
C PRO A 113 -11.65 8.80 -7.08
N ALA A 114 -12.83 9.03 -6.50
CA ALA A 114 -13.85 9.82 -7.19
C ALA A 114 -13.28 11.22 -7.42
N ALA A 115 -13.20 11.65 -8.67
CA ALA A 115 -12.93 13.04 -8.99
C ALA A 115 -14.00 13.88 -8.27
N ARG A 116 -13.58 14.74 -7.34
CA ARG A 116 -14.49 15.72 -6.75
C ARG A 116 -14.93 16.61 -7.90
N SER A 117 -16.18 16.49 -8.34
CA SER A 117 -16.81 17.52 -9.17
C SER A 117 -16.79 18.81 -8.35
N SER A 118 -15.95 19.74 -8.76
CA SER A 118 -15.93 21.13 -8.27
C SER A 118 -17.22 21.85 -8.61
#